data_AF-A0A2Z6M2P0-F1
#
_entry.id   AF-A0A2Z6M2P0-F1
#
_cell.length_a   1.000
_cell.length_b   1.000
_cell.length_c   1.000
_cell.angle_alpha   90.00
_cell.angle_beta   90.00
_cell.angle_gamma   90.00
#
_symmetry.space_group_name_H-M   'P 1'
#
loop_
_entity.id
_entity.type
_entity.pdbx_description
1 polymer ?
#
loop_
_entity_poly.entity_id
_entity_poly.type
_entity_poly.pdbx_seq_one_letter_code
_entity_poly.pdbx_strand_id
1 'polypeptide(L)'
;MQVGLAVDHAGDKNQNKFTPKEFVIRYWDRVIKNNLPKPSFILSKASPLSAADTTAFAKDAAANTLSTKLPEFCTAAHLLCFTEVNPSFTTYIGDTQKTGTD
;
A
#
# COMPACT_ATOMS: atom_id res chain seq x y z
N MET A 1 12.87 18.14 17.60
CA MET A 1 13.23 18.36 16.19
C MET A 1 12.22 17.62 15.36
N GLN A 2 11.34 18.36 14.66
CA GLN A 2 10.19 17.81 13.97
C GLN A 2 10.55 17.60 12.51
N VAL A 3 10.58 16.34 12.07
CA VAL A 3 10.79 16.00 10.66
C VAL A 3 9.41 16.03 10.01
N GLY A 4 9.03 17.19 9.48
CA GLY A 4 7.85 17.32 8.65
C GLY A 4 8.08 16.61 7.33
N LEU A 5 7.29 15.57 7.03
CA LEU A 5 7.12 15.13 5.65
C LEU A 5 6.25 16.19 4.96
N ALA A 6 6.92 17.16 4.34
CA ALA A 6 6.29 18.04 3.37
C ALA A 6 5.82 17.19 2.19
N VAL A 7 4.51 16.95 2.08
CA VAL A 7 3.91 16.57 0.80
C VAL A 7 3.73 17.87 0.03
N ASP A 8 4.80 18.30 -0.63
CA ASP A 8 4.79 19.41 -1.58
C ASP A 8 3.73 19.14 -2.65
N HIS A 9 2.58 19.82 -2.55
CA HIS A 9 1.66 19.99 -3.67
C HIS A 9 2.21 21.05 -4.61
N ALA A 10 3.36 20.77 -5.22
CA ALA A 10 4.01 21.62 -6.21
C ALA A 10 4.07 20.88 -7.55
N GLY A 11 3.09 21.14 -8.42
CA GLY A 11 3.18 20.84 -9.85
C GLY A 11 2.14 19.85 -10.37
N ASP A 12 1.03 20.40 -10.84
CA ASP A 12 0.12 19.75 -11.78
C ASP A 12 0.84 19.39 -13.10
N LYS A 13 1.55 18.25 -13.12
CA LYS A 13 2.10 17.59 -14.34
C LYS A 13 2.18 16.06 -14.26
N ASN A 14 1.72 15.43 -13.18
CA ASN A 14 1.68 13.96 -13.06
C ASN A 14 0.53 13.49 -12.16
N GLN A 15 -0.62 14.16 -12.24
CA GLN A 15 -1.85 13.52 -11.78
C GLN A 15 -2.13 12.36 -12.73
N ASN A 16 -1.73 11.15 -12.32
CA ASN A 16 -2.08 9.93 -13.00
C ASN A 16 -3.61 9.90 -13.14
N LYS A 17 -4.12 10.17 -14.34
CA LYS A 17 -5.57 10.23 -14.64
C LYS A 17 -6.24 8.85 -14.57
N PHE A 18 -5.43 7.81 -14.40
CA PHE A 18 -5.88 6.45 -14.26
C PHE A 18 -6.12 6.14 -12.78
N THR A 19 -7.20 5.41 -12.51
CA THR A 19 -7.35 4.72 -11.23
C THR A 19 -6.10 3.84 -10.97
N PRO A 20 -5.77 3.53 -9.71
CA PRO A 20 -4.66 2.62 -9.41
C PRO A 20 -4.71 1.31 -10.21
N LYS A 21 -5.92 0.76 -10.41
CA LYS A 21 -6.17 -0.44 -11.22
C LYS A 21 -5.81 -0.22 -12.70
N GLU A 22 -6.27 0.87 -13.30
CA GLU A 22 -5.98 1.19 -14.70
C GLU A 22 -4.48 1.46 -14.94
N PHE A 23 -3.81 2.09 -13.97
CA PHE A 23 -2.37 2.31 -14.04
C PHE A 23 -1.61 0.97 -14.07
N VAL A 24 -1.98 0.04 -13.18
CA VAL A 24 -1.39 -1.31 -13.16
C VAL A 24 -1.62 -2.04 -14.47
N ILE A 25 -2.85 -2.00 -15.03
CA ILE A 25 -3.15 -2.61 -16.33
C ILE A 25 -2.26 -2.03 -17.43
N ARG A 26 -2.18 -0.70 -17.52
CA ARG A 26 -1.36 -0.01 -18.53
C ARG A 26 0.13 -0.33 -18.40
N TYR A 27 0.65 -0.37 -17.17
CA TYR A 27 2.03 -0.74 -16.93
C TYR A 27 2.31 -2.19 -17.33
N TRP A 28 1.38 -3.09 -16.97
CA TRP A 28 1.46 -4.51 -17.33
C TRP A 28 1.50 -4.69 -18.85
N ASP A 29 0.60 -4.04 -19.58
CA ASP A 29 0.54 -4.09 -21.04
C ASP A 29 1.82 -3.53 -21.70
N ARG A 30 2.45 -2.54 -21.07
CA ARG A 30 3.69 -1.95 -21.57
C ARG A 30 4.90 -2.86 -21.35
N VAL A 31 5.02 -3.48 -20.19
CA VAL A 31 6.25 -4.14 -19.74
C VAL A 31 6.21 -5.65 -19.94
N ILE A 32 5.04 -6.27 -19.77
CA ILE A 32 4.87 -7.72 -19.84
C ILE A 32 4.27 -8.07 -21.20
N LYS A 33 5.16 -8.37 -22.15
CA LYS A 33 4.80 -8.75 -23.53
C LYS A 33 4.49 -10.23 -23.65
N ASN A 34 3.45 -10.69 -22.97
CA ASN A 34 2.91 -12.03 -23.13
C ASN A 34 1.40 -12.00 -23.33
N ASN A 35 0.84 -13.11 -23.80
CA ASN A 35 -0.60 -13.28 -24.03
C ASN A 35 -1.29 -14.00 -22.87
N LEU A 36 -0.65 -14.06 -21.70
CA LEU A 36 -1.25 -14.69 -20.52
C LEU A 36 -2.31 -13.76 -19.91
N PRO A 37 -3.39 -14.32 -19.34
CA PRO A 37 -4.39 -13.52 -18.66
C PRO A 37 -3.76 -12.76 -17.48
N LYS A 38 -4.12 -11.48 -17.33
CA LYS A 38 -3.64 -10.66 -16.21
C LYS A 38 -4.20 -11.23 -14.90
N PRO A 39 -3.36 -11.50 -13.90
CA PRO A 39 -3.82 -12.10 -12.65
C PRO A 39 -4.79 -11.16 -11.93
N SER A 40 -6.02 -11.62 -11.71
CA SER A 40 -7.07 -10.89 -11.00
C SER A 40 -6.65 -10.52 -9.58
N PHE A 41 -5.79 -11.32 -8.94
CA PHE A 41 -5.26 -11.03 -7.61
C PHE A 41 -4.40 -9.76 -7.56
N ILE A 42 -3.67 -9.41 -8.62
CA ILE A 42 -2.86 -8.18 -8.64
C ILE A 42 -3.77 -6.97 -8.84
N LEU A 43 -4.79 -7.12 -9.69
CA LEU A 43 -5.76 -6.07 -9.95
C LEU A 43 -6.71 -5.84 -8.77
N SER A 44 -6.99 -6.86 -7.95
CA SER A 44 -7.77 -6.72 -6.72
C SER A 44 -6.96 -6.14 -5.55
N LYS A 45 -5.63 -6.10 -5.67
CA LYS A 45 -4.71 -5.45 -4.71
C LYS A 45 -4.42 -4.00 -5.08
N ALA A 46 -4.77 -3.56 -6.29
CA ALA A 46 -4.89 -2.15 -6.59
C ALA A 46 -6.11 -1.63 -5.82
N SER A 47 -5.84 -0.98 -4.68
CA SER A 47 -6.82 -0.57 -3.67
C SER A 47 -8.15 -0.09 -4.28
N PRO A 48 -9.31 -0.67 -3.91
CA PRO A 48 -10.64 -0.27 -4.36
C PRO A 48 -11.12 1.03 -3.69
N LEU A 49 -10.24 1.79 -3.05
CA LEU A 49 -10.56 3.01 -2.34
C LEU A 49 -11.20 4.03 -3.29
N SER A 50 -12.39 4.53 -2.95
CA SER A 50 -13.07 5.51 -3.78
C SER A 50 -12.30 6.85 -3.79
N ALA A 51 -12.57 7.72 -4.76
CA ALA A 51 -11.94 9.04 -4.81
C ALA A 51 -12.29 9.89 -3.56
N ALA A 52 -13.50 9.73 -3.02
CA ALA A 52 -13.94 10.40 -1.81
C ALA A 52 -13.17 9.89 -0.57
N ASP A 53 -13.08 8.57 -0.41
CA ASP A 53 -12.34 7.96 0.70
C ASP A 53 -10.85 8.27 0.61
N THR A 54 -10.28 8.25 -0.59
CA THR A 54 -8.88 8.65 -0.84
C THR A 54 -8.63 10.08 -0.37
N THR A 55 -9.54 11.01 -0.68
CA THR A 55 -9.42 12.41 -0.27
C THR A 55 -9.57 12.57 1.25
N ALA A 56 -10.47 11.81 1.87
CA ALA A 56 -10.67 11.82 3.32
C ALA A 56 -9.42 11.32 4.05
N PHE A 57 -8.95 10.12 3.72
CA PHE A 57 -7.79 9.50 4.37
C PHE A 57 -6.47 10.21 4.03
N ALA A 58 -6.37 10.90 2.89
CA ALA A 58 -5.22 11.75 2.59
C ALA A 58 -5.06 12.91 3.58
N LYS A 59 -6.17 13.48 4.08
CA LYS A 59 -6.12 14.50 5.14
C LYS A 59 -5.64 13.93 6.46
N ASP A 60 -6.13 12.74 6.83
CA ASP A 60 -5.70 12.05 8.05
C ASP A 60 -4.22 11.66 7.98
N ALA A 61 -3.75 11.23 6.81
CA ALA A 61 -2.33 10.94 6.55
C ALA A 61 -1.46 12.19 6.68
N ALA A 62 -1.85 13.30 6.05
CA ALA A 62 -1.13 14.57 6.16
C ALA A 62 -1.08 15.12 7.59
N ALA A 63 -2.14 14.86 8.38
CA ALA A 63 -2.22 15.21 9.79
C ALA A 63 -1.52 14.21 10.72
N ASN A 64 -0.91 13.13 10.20
CA ASN A 64 -0.34 12.02 10.99
C ASN A 64 -1.36 11.33 11.92
N THR A 65 -2.65 11.41 11.61
CA THR A 65 -3.74 10.81 12.38
C THR A 65 -4.30 9.53 11.75
N LEU A 66 -3.82 9.13 10.57
CA LEU A 66 -4.28 7.92 9.86
C LEU A 66 -4.22 6.65 10.73
N SER A 67 -3.23 6.52 11.62
CA SER A 67 -3.12 5.37 12.54
C SER A 67 -4.37 5.20 13.42
N THR A 68 -5.00 6.30 13.84
CA THR A 68 -6.24 6.26 14.64
C THR A 68 -7.44 5.72 13.86
N LYS A 69 -7.34 5.74 12.54
CA LYS A 69 -8.37 5.35 11.58
C LYS A 69 -7.93 4.17 10.71
N LEU A 70 -6.86 3.48 11.11
CA LEU A 70 -6.25 2.43 10.31
C LEU A 70 -7.22 1.28 9.99
N PRO A 71 -8.05 0.76 10.93
CA PRO A 71 -9.00 -0.30 10.60
C PRO A 71 -10.04 0.14 9.57
N GLU A 72 -10.51 1.38 9.66
CA GLU A 72 -11.49 1.97 8.73
C GLU A 72 -10.87 2.15 7.34
N PHE A 73 -9.67 2.73 7.27
CA PHE A 73 -8.89 2.87 6.04
C PHE A 73 -8.68 1.53 5.36
N CYS A 74 -8.25 0.51 6.11
CA CYS A 74 -7.93 -0.80 5.56
C CYS A 74 -9.16 -1.55 5.09
N THR A 75 -10.29 -1.42 5.80
CA THR A 75 -11.57 -1.96 5.36
C THR A 75 -12.01 -1.32 4.05
N ALA A 76 -11.97 0.01 3.95
CA ALA A 76 -12.34 0.75 2.73
C ALA A 76 -11.39 0.44 1.55
N ALA A 77 -10.11 0.24 1.85
CA ALA A 77 -9.07 -0.11 0.88
C ALA A 77 -8.98 -1.63 0.59
N HIS A 78 -9.85 -2.45 1.19
CA HIS A 78 -9.77 -3.92 1.13
C HIS A 78 -8.33 -4.46 1.36
N LEU A 79 -7.57 -3.78 2.24
CA LEU A 79 -6.21 -4.12 2.59
C LEU A 79 -6.20 -5.03 3.81
N LEU A 80 -5.23 -5.95 3.82
CA LEU A 80 -4.93 -6.73 5.02
C LEU A 80 -4.09 -5.84 5.94
N CYS A 81 -4.71 -5.33 7.01
CA CYS A 81 -3.99 -4.59 8.02
C CYS A 81 -3.89 -5.41 9.29
N PHE A 82 -2.64 -5.79 9.58
CA PHE A 82 -2.30 -6.50 10.80
C PHE A 82 -2.00 -5.44 11.86
N THR A 83 -2.89 -5.29 12.83
CA THR A 83 -2.67 -4.41 13.99
C THR A 83 -1.71 -5.01 15.01
N GLU A 84 -1.48 -6.31 14.93
CA GLU A 84 -0.53 -7.06 15.76
C GLU A 84 0.31 -7.90 14.81
N VAL A 85 1.64 -7.76 14.87
CA VAL A 85 2.52 -8.79 14.32
C VAL A 85 2.14 -10.07 15.05
N ASN A 86 1.47 -10.99 14.36
CA ASN A 86 1.12 -12.27 14.96
C ASN A 86 2.41 -12.87 15.53
N PRO A 87 2.50 -13.17 16.84
CA PRO A 87 3.72 -13.71 17.44
C PRO A 87 4.18 -15.01 16.76
N SER A 88 3.32 -15.69 15.99
CA SER A 88 3.69 -16.82 15.15
C SER A 88 4.61 -16.48 13.96
N PHE A 89 4.66 -15.20 13.52
CA PHE A 89 5.59 -14.73 12.50
C PHE A 89 6.97 -14.38 13.09
N THR A 90 7.04 -14.12 14.40
CA THR A 90 8.28 -13.81 15.12
C THR A 90 9.19 -15.04 15.24
N THR A 91 8.62 -16.25 15.19
CA THR A 91 9.39 -17.50 15.25
C THR A 91 10.25 -17.72 13.99
N TYR A 92 9.90 -17.15 12.83
CA TYR A 92 10.69 -17.33 11.60
C TYR A 92 11.92 -16.40 11.49
N ILE A 93 12.02 -15.37 12.33
CA ILE A 93 13.13 -14.41 12.30
C ILE A 93 14.17 -14.73 13.40
N GLY A 94 13.81 -15.56 14.39
CA GLY A 94 14.69 -15.94 15.50
C GLY A 94 15.71 -17.05 15.20
N ASP A 95 15.53 -17.84 14.13
CA ASP A 95 16.33 -19.06 13.92
C ASP A 95 17.64 -18.84 13.15
N THR A 96 17.92 -17.62 12.66
CA THR A 96 19.20 -17.29 12.00
C THR A 96 20.29 -16.78 12.94
N GLN A 97 20.24 -17.12 14.23
CA GLN A 97 21.32 -16.79 15.17
C GLN A 97 21.59 -17.89 16.21
N LYS A 98 21.75 -19.15 15.77
CA LYS A 98 22.56 -20.12 16.52
C LYS A 98 22.97 -21.35 15.71
N THR A 99 24.00 -21.22 14.88
CA THR A 99 24.86 -22.37 14.53
C THR A 99 26.31 -21.91 14.48
N GLY A 100 27.07 -22.29 15.50
CA GLY A 100 28.47 -21.94 15.68
C GLY A 100 28.93 -22.40 17.06
N THR A 101 28.90 -23.70 17.25
CA THR A 101 29.51 -24.43 18.37
C THR A 101 30.92 -24.79 17.97
N ASP A 102 31.92 -24.16 18.60
CA ASP A 102 33.11 -24.77 19.24
C ASP A 102 34.05 -23.66 19.74
#